data_AF-A0A933YTW0-F1
#
_entry.id   AF-A0A933YTW0-F1
#
_cell.length_a   1.000
_cell.length_b   1.000
_cell.length_c   1.000
_cell.angle_alpha   90.00
_cell.angle_beta   90.00
_cell.angle_gamma   90.00
#
_symmetry.space_group_name_H-M   'P 1'
#
loop_
_entity.id
_entity.type
_entity.pdbx_description
1 polymer ?
#
loop_
_entity_poly.entity_id
_entity_poly.type
_entity_poly.pdbx_seq_one_letter_code
_entity_poly.pdbx_strand_id
1 'polypeptide(L)'
;MTSSTTTPHNVLLTTPLAAAVRSSVINRLRWLSVVLLLLLPACYHMRTEAEPILPRSFGVATATPAALNKIRNLVEDNWQLRILEDYSVEGVLITAPYHFATDTGLGQPAGGRKYYTQLKIEVRRLNGQTVVTIAPHNYEIRTSYAYGLGGELRTMYKHYPYEEYPGMFDLAPLTLELDRVSTVIKGLLH
;
A
#
# COMPACT_ATOMS: atom_id res chain seq x y z
N MET A 1 21.87 -33.52 91.29
CA MET A 1 22.14 -32.12 90.90
C MET A 1 23.52 -32.04 90.26
N THR A 2 23.65 -31.18 89.25
CA THR A 2 24.80 -30.89 88.36
C THR A 2 25.25 -31.96 87.36
N SER A 3 24.94 -31.72 86.08
CA SER A 3 25.89 -31.83 84.97
C SER A 3 25.46 -30.90 83.84
N SER A 4 26.32 -29.94 83.53
CA SER A 4 26.24 -28.97 82.44
C SER A 4 26.51 -29.62 81.09
N THR A 5 25.75 -29.24 80.05
CA THR A 5 26.22 -29.38 78.67
C THR A 5 25.75 -28.22 77.80
N THR A 6 26.75 -27.66 77.12
CA THR A 6 26.82 -26.50 76.24
C THR A 6 25.96 -26.60 74.96
N THR A 7 25.54 -25.42 74.49
CA THR A 7 24.85 -25.11 73.23
C THR A 7 25.63 -25.51 71.97
N PRO A 8 24.94 -25.56 70.82
CA PRO A 8 25.38 -24.67 69.75
C PRO A 8 24.25 -23.79 69.20
N HIS A 9 24.59 -22.51 69.03
CA HIS A 9 23.84 -21.54 68.25
C HIS A 9 23.89 -21.92 66.76
N ASN A 10 22.75 -22.29 66.17
CA ASN A 10 22.58 -22.22 64.72
C ASN A 10 22.22 -20.78 64.35
N VAL A 11 23.25 -19.99 64.05
CA VAL A 11 23.09 -18.71 63.36
C VAL A 11 22.66 -19.02 61.92
N LEU A 12 21.37 -18.91 61.65
CA LEU A 12 20.85 -18.81 60.29
C LEU A 12 21.34 -17.48 59.71
N LEU A 13 22.51 -17.51 59.07
CA LEU A 13 22.99 -16.48 58.16
C LEU A 13 22.06 -16.42 56.95
N THR A 14 20.94 -15.71 57.09
CA THR A 14 20.19 -15.22 55.92
C THR A 14 21.01 -14.09 55.30
N THR A 15 21.94 -14.48 54.43
CA THR A 15 22.84 -13.56 53.74
C THR A 15 22.03 -12.51 52.96
N PRO A 16 22.20 -11.19 53.21
CA PRO A 16 21.51 -10.13 52.48
C PRO A 16 21.88 -10.08 50.98
N LEU A 17 22.94 -10.78 50.58
CA LEU A 17 23.42 -10.90 49.21
C LEU A 17 22.38 -11.57 48.28
N ALA A 18 21.64 -12.58 48.77
CA ALA A 18 20.70 -13.33 47.93
C ALA A 18 19.44 -12.51 47.56
N ALA A 19 19.03 -11.58 48.42
CA ALA A 19 17.88 -10.70 48.17
C ALA A 19 18.23 -9.56 47.18
N ALA A 20 19.44 -8.99 47.29
CA ALA A 20 19.91 -7.93 46.40
C ALA A 20 20.17 -8.41 44.96
N VAL A 21 20.69 -9.63 44.80
CA VAL A 21 20.89 -10.22 43.46
C VAL A 21 19.54 -10.50 42.79
N ARG A 22 18.54 -11.04 43.52
CA ARG A 22 17.18 -11.27 43.00
C ARG A 22 16.49 -9.98 42.54
N SER A 23 16.59 -8.88 43.29
CA SER A 23 15.95 -7.61 42.89
C SER A 23 16.58 -6.99 41.64
N SER A 24 17.91 -7.09 41.49
CA SER A 24 18.62 -6.59 40.31
C SER A 24 18.28 -7.36 39.03
N VAL A 25 18.13 -8.69 39.13
CA VAL A 25 17.77 -9.56 38.00
C VAL A 25 16.32 -9.33 37.60
N ILE A 26 15.40 -9.21 38.57
CA ILE A 26 13.98 -8.92 38.30
C ILE A 26 13.81 -7.55 37.62
N ASN A 27 14.55 -6.53 38.07
CA ASN A 27 14.52 -5.22 37.43
C ASN A 27 15.10 -5.25 36.01
N ARG A 28 16.19 -6.00 35.78
CA ARG A 28 16.75 -6.20 34.43
C ARG A 28 15.77 -6.90 33.51
N LEU A 29 15.10 -7.96 33.97
CA LEU A 29 14.05 -8.63 33.20
C LEU A 29 12.88 -7.70 32.91
N ARG A 30 12.43 -6.89 33.89
CA ARG A 30 11.37 -5.90 33.68
C ARG A 30 11.75 -4.87 32.62
N TRP A 31 12.96 -4.31 32.69
CA TRP A 31 13.45 -3.39 31.67
C TRP A 31 13.60 -4.06 30.31
N LEU A 32 14.08 -5.30 30.27
CA LEU A 32 14.16 -6.09 29.03
C LEU A 32 12.77 -6.33 28.43
N SER A 33 11.76 -6.64 29.25
CA SER A 33 10.38 -6.81 28.81
C SER A 33 9.77 -5.50 28.30
N VAL A 34 10.05 -4.37 28.95
CA VAL A 34 9.59 -3.05 28.49
C VAL A 34 10.25 -2.66 27.17
N VAL A 35 11.56 -2.87 27.03
CA VAL A 35 12.30 -2.66 25.78
C VAL A 35 11.79 -3.60 24.69
N LEU A 36 11.55 -4.88 25.00
CA LEU A 36 10.98 -5.84 24.05
C LEU A 36 9.56 -5.44 23.62
N LEU A 37 8.73 -4.91 24.55
CA LEU A 37 7.38 -4.40 24.24
C LEU A 37 7.42 -3.12 23.39
N LEU A 38 8.41 -2.27 23.57
CA LEU A 38 8.62 -1.07 22.74
C LEU A 38 9.25 -1.39 21.37
N LEU A 39 9.99 -2.50 21.28
CA LEU A 39 10.64 -2.99 20.05
C LEU A 39 9.80 -4.01 19.29
N LEU A 40 8.74 -4.56 19.89
CA LEU A 40 7.69 -5.20 19.13
C LEU A 40 7.14 -4.09 18.23
N PRO A 41 7.40 -4.10 16.90
CA PRO A 41 6.66 -3.21 16.03
C PRO A 41 5.22 -3.54 16.36
N ALA A 42 4.48 -2.53 16.82
CA ALA A 42 3.07 -2.70 17.03
C ALA A 42 2.57 -3.39 15.76
N CYS A 43 2.13 -4.65 15.87
CA CYS A 43 1.48 -5.42 14.80
C CYS A 43 0.11 -4.77 14.61
N TYR A 44 0.14 -3.49 14.33
CA TYR A 44 -0.95 -2.58 14.30
C TYR A 44 -1.28 -2.54 12.83
N HIS A 45 -2.37 -3.23 12.50
CA HIS A 45 -3.22 -2.81 11.40
C HIS A 45 -3.74 -1.40 11.72
N MET A 46 -2.87 -0.38 11.77
CA MET A 46 -3.34 0.99 11.61
C MET A 46 -3.76 0.95 10.16
N ARG A 47 -5.07 1.08 9.91
CA ARG A 47 -5.53 1.58 8.63
C ARG A 47 -4.85 2.94 8.49
N THR A 48 -3.64 2.94 7.93
CA THR A 48 -3.02 4.14 7.41
C THR A 48 -4.03 4.68 6.43
N GLU A 49 -4.49 5.90 6.62
CA GLU A 49 -5.39 6.51 5.65
C GLU A 49 -4.72 6.46 4.28
N ALA A 50 -5.52 6.24 3.23
CA ALA A 50 -5.01 6.20 1.88
C ALA A 50 -4.38 7.57 1.56
N GLU A 51 -3.09 7.57 1.25
CA GLU A 51 -2.41 8.78 0.81
C GLU A 51 -3.05 9.27 -0.50
N PRO A 52 -3.38 10.58 -0.61
CA PRO A 52 -4.01 11.11 -1.81
C PRO A 52 -3.08 11.01 -3.01
N ILE A 53 -3.55 10.37 -4.08
CA ILE A 53 -2.79 10.27 -5.33
C ILE A 53 -3.00 11.56 -6.12
N LEU A 54 -1.94 12.34 -6.28
CA LEU A 54 -2.00 13.62 -6.98
C LEU A 54 -2.26 13.45 -8.48
N PRO A 55 -3.19 14.22 -9.07
CA PRO A 55 -3.44 14.18 -10.51
C PRO A 55 -2.29 14.80 -11.32
N ARG A 56 -2.32 14.62 -12.64
CA ARG A 56 -1.46 15.31 -13.60
C ARG A 56 -2.29 16.24 -14.47
N SER A 57 -2.03 17.54 -14.39
CA SER A 57 -2.73 18.57 -15.15
C SER A 57 -1.77 19.37 -16.02
N PHE A 58 -2.16 19.63 -17.26
CA PHE A 58 -1.37 20.45 -18.19
C PHE A 58 -2.25 21.14 -19.22
N GLY A 59 -1.81 22.33 -19.66
CA GLY A 59 -2.46 23.09 -20.74
C GLY A 59 -2.00 22.61 -22.12
N VAL A 60 -2.91 22.64 -23.10
CA VAL A 60 -2.66 22.28 -24.51
C VAL A 60 -3.27 23.34 -25.44
N ALA A 61 -2.71 23.46 -26.65
CA ALA A 61 -3.19 24.41 -27.67
C ALA A 61 -4.43 23.90 -28.41
N THR A 62 -4.59 22.58 -28.51
CA THR A 62 -5.72 21.95 -29.18
C THR A 62 -7.05 22.36 -28.52
N ALA A 63 -8.05 22.72 -29.33
CA ALA A 63 -9.39 23.07 -28.84
C ALA A 63 -10.04 21.89 -28.10
N THR A 64 -10.81 22.18 -27.04
CA THR A 64 -11.39 21.18 -26.12
C THR A 64 -12.09 20.01 -26.82
N PRO A 65 -13.00 20.20 -27.81
CA PRO A 65 -13.67 19.07 -28.47
C PRO A 65 -12.71 18.20 -29.29
N ALA A 66 -11.74 18.83 -29.97
CA ALA A 66 -10.73 18.12 -30.75
C ALA A 66 -9.76 17.33 -29.86
N ALA A 67 -9.40 17.89 -28.70
CA ALA A 67 -8.58 17.22 -27.71
C ALA A 67 -9.28 15.99 -27.15
N LEU A 68 -10.56 16.12 -26.77
CA LEU A 68 -11.37 15.00 -26.26
C LEU A 68 -11.46 13.86 -27.28
N ASN A 69 -11.75 14.16 -28.55
CA ASN A 69 -11.81 13.14 -29.60
C ASN A 69 -10.47 12.45 -29.85
N LYS A 70 -9.36 13.22 -29.86
CA LYS A 70 -8.01 12.64 -30.01
C LYS A 70 -7.68 11.70 -28.83
N ILE A 71 -7.98 12.10 -27.61
CA ILE A 71 -7.77 11.28 -26.42
C ILE A 71 -8.62 10.01 -26.48
N ARG A 72 -9.90 10.13 -26.88
CA ARG A 72 -10.79 8.97 -27.04
C ARG A 72 -10.20 7.95 -28.00
N ASN A 73 -9.79 8.37 -29.19
CA ASN A 73 -9.20 7.48 -30.19
C ASN A 73 -7.86 6.89 -29.71
N LEU A 74 -7.07 7.64 -28.93
CA LEU A 74 -5.87 7.09 -28.30
C LEU A 74 -6.23 5.94 -27.35
N VAL A 75 -7.23 6.14 -26.48
CA VAL A 75 -7.64 5.15 -25.49
C VAL A 75 -8.27 3.91 -26.15
N GLU A 76 -9.23 4.11 -27.04
CA GLU A 76 -10.01 3.02 -27.64
C GLU A 76 -9.23 2.29 -28.75
N ASP A 77 -8.56 3.01 -29.65
CA ASP A 77 -7.93 2.38 -30.81
C ASP A 77 -6.48 1.98 -30.55
N ASN A 78 -5.69 2.85 -29.89
CA ASN A 78 -4.27 2.58 -29.69
C ASN A 78 -4.00 1.74 -28.44
N TRP A 79 -4.63 2.08 -27.32
CA TRP A 79 -4.48 1.30 -26.09
C TRP A 79 -5.43 0.11 -26.02
N GLN A 80 -6.42 0.03 -26.93
CA GLN A 80 -7.43 -1.02 -26.95
C GLN A 80 -8.20 -1.10 -25.62
N LEU A 81 -8.38 0.06 -24.96
CA LEU A 81 -9.07 0.18 -23.69
C LEU A 81 -10.47 0.74 -23.93
N ARG A 82 -11.47 0.08 -23.33
CA ARG A 82 -12.84 0.58 -23.37
C ARG A 82 -12.99 1.80 -22.47
N ILE A 83 -13.79 2.77 -22.89
CA ILE A 83 -14.29 3.84 -22.03
C ILE A 83 -15.62 3.36 -21.43
N LEU A 84 -15.72 3.36 -20.10
CA LEU A 84 -16.90 2.89 -19.37
C LEU A 84 -17.94 4.00 -19.20
N GLU A 85 -17.47 5.22 -18.93
CA GLU A 85 -18.31 6.39 -18.74
C GLU A 85 -17.75 7.54 -19.57
N ASP A 86 -18.66 8.20 -20.28
CA ASP A 86 -18.36 9.32 -21.15
C ASP A 86 -19.35 10.45 -20.87
N TYR A 87 -18.91 11.39 -20.04
CA TYR A 87 -19.65 12.60 -19.78
C TYR A 87 -19.21 13.64 -20.81
N SER A 88 -19.65 13.47 -22.06
CA SER A 88 -19.29 14.33 -23.19
C SER A 88 -19.60 15.81 -22.95
N VAL A 89 -20.65 16.09 -22.16
CA VAL A 89 -21.03 17.45 -21.73
C VAL A 89 -20.02 18.04 -20.73
N GLU A 90 -19.42 17.20 -19.89
CA GLU A 90 -18.46 17.61 -18.85
C GLU A 90 -16.99 17.48 -19.29
N GLY A 91 -16.75 16.86 -20.45
CA GLY A 91 -15.43 16.57 -20.99
C GLY A 91 -14.67 15.50 -20.20
N VAL A 92 -15.36 14.56 -19.57
CA VAL A 92 -14.76 13.52 -18.71
C VAL A 92 -14.89 12.14 -19.35
N LEU A 93 -13.77 11.41 -19.42
CA LEU A 93 -13.68 10.03 -19.84
C LEU A 93 -13.19 9.16 -18.68
N ILE A 94 -13.87 8.05 -18.40
CA ILE A 94 -13.43 7.04 -17.43
C ILE A 94 -13.11 5.73 -18.15
N THR A 95 -11.88 5.26 -18.02
CA THR A 95 -11.44 4.02 -18.68
C THR A 95 -11.91 2.77 -17.92
N ALA A 96 -11.96 1.65 -18.63
CA ALA A 96 -11.99 0.34 -18.01
C ALA A 96 -10.69 0.09 -17.20
N PRO A 97 -10.73 -0.78 -16.17
CA PRO A 97 -9.52 -1.16 -15.46
C PRO A 97 -8.54 -1.83 -16.41
N TYR A 98 -7.29 -1.40 -16.41
CA TYR A 98 -6.22 -2.03 -17.19
C TYR A 98 -4.99 -2.30 -16.33
N HIS A 99 -4.27 -3.35 -16.71
CA HIS A 99 -3.02 -3.74 -16.08
C HIS A 99 -1.88 -2.88 -16.59
N PHE A 100 -1.06 -2.35 -15.69
CA PHE A 100 0.09 -1.50 -16.08
C PHE A 100 1.42 -1.93 -15.45
N ALA A 101 1.42 -2.67 -14.34
CA ALA A 101 2.65 -3.14 -13.70
C ALA A 101 2.45 -4.48 -12.98
N THR A 102 3.52 -5.26 -12.86
CA THR A 102 3.54 -6.48 -12.05
C THR A 102 4.75 -6.47 -11.13
N ASP A 103 4.51 -6.59 -9.83
CA ASP A 103 5.57 -6.81 -8.83
C ASP A 103 5.75 -8.32 -8.60
N THR A 104 6.92 -8.83 -8.99
CA THR A 104 7.36 -10.22 -8.79
C THR A 104 8.49 -10.33 -7.76
N GLY A 105 8.62 -9.33 -6.88
CA GLY A 105 9.64 -9.29 -5.84
C GLY A 105 9.58 -10.45 -4.84
N LEU A 106 10.57 -10.48 -3.95
CA LEU A 106 10.66 -11.52 -2.92
C LEU A 106 9.43 -11.47 -1.99
N GLY A 107 8.86 -12.64 -1.70
CA GLY A 107 7.68 -12.77 -0.83
C GLY A 107 6.32 -12.57 -1.54
N GLN A 108 6.31 -12.38 -2.85
CA GLN A 108 5.08 -12.24 -3.63
C GLN A 108 4.44 -13.60 -3.99
N PRO A 109 3.11 -13.66 -4.18
CA PRO A 109 2.45 -14.88 -4.61
C PRO A 109 2.88 -15.32 -6.01
N ALA A 110 2.64 -16.58 -6.35
CA ALA A 110 2.88 -17.10 -7.70
C ALA A 110 2.11 -16.26 -8.75
N GLY A 111 2.84 -15.66 -9.68
CA GLY A 111 2.29 -14.73 -10.68
C GLY A 111 2.38 -13.24 -10.31
N GLY A 112 2.89 -12.92 -9.12
CA GLY A 112 3.15 -11.55 -8.64
C GLY A 112 1.89 -10.78 -8.23
N ARG A 113 2.09 -9.54 -7.78
CA ARG A 113 1.03 -8.55 -7.61
C ARG A 113 0.85 -7.76 -8.90
N LYS A 114 -0.32 -7.87 -9.51
CA LYS A 114 -0.65 -7.12 -10.72
C LYS A 114 -1.37 -5.84 -10.33
N TYR A 115 -0.84 -4.71 -10.73
CA TYR A 115 -1.42 -3.40 -10.50
C TYR A 115 -2.34 -3.02 -11.65
N TYR A 116 -3.54 -2.57 -11.29
CA TYR A 116 -4.57 -2.12 -12.20
C TYR A 116 -5.01 -0.71 -11.82
N THR A 117 -5.35 0.10 -12.82
CA THR A 117 -5.99 1.39 -12.56
C THR A 117 -7.09 1.66 -13.58
N GLN A 118 -8.09 2.41 -13.15
CA GLN A 118 -9.02 3.11 -14.03
C GLN A 118 -8.59 4.56 -14.07
N LEU A 119 -8.46 5.14 -15.26
CA LEU A 119 -8.11 6.55 -15.39
C LEU A 119 -9.37 7.38 -15.56
N LYS A 120 -9.44 8.50 -14.83
CA LYS A 120 -10.31 9.62 -15.12
C LYS A 120 -9.51 10.65 -15.90
N ILE A 121 -9.91 10.93 -17.13
CA ILE A 121 -9.30 11.94 -17.99
C ILE A 121 -10.34 13.04 -18.21
N GLU A 122 -10.03 14.24 -17.74
CA GLU A 122 -10.90 15.40 -17.81
C GLU A 122 -10.29 16.46 -18.74
N VAL A 123 -11.07 16.97 -19.68
CA VAL A 123 -10.67 17.95 -20.68
C VAL A 123 -11.58 19.16 -20.56
N ARG A 124 -11.06 20.27 -20.02
CA ARG A 124 -11.85 21.47 -19.73
C ARG A 124 -11.20 22.71 -20.30
N ARG A 125 -12.01 23.74 -20.55
CA ARG A 125 -11.50 25.07 -20.90
C ARG A 125 -11.35 25.91 -19.63
N LEU A 126 -10.12 26.29 -19.29
CA LEU A 126 -9.79 27.13 -18.15
C LEU A 126 -9.00 28.34 -18.63
N ASN A 127 -9.43 29.55 -18.27
CA ASN A 127 -8.76 30.82 -18.65
C ASN A 127 -8.47 30.94 -20.16
N GLY A 128 -9.39 30.44 -21.00
CA GLY A 128 -9.24 30.49 -22.46
C GLY A 128 -8.39 29.36 -23.06
N GLN A 129 -7.70 28.55 -22.25
CA GLN A 129 -6.86 27.43 -22.66
C GLN A 129 -7.55 26.08 -22.39
N THR A 130 -7.31 25.07 -23.22
CA THR A 130 -7.71 23.69 -22.91
C THR A 130 -6.73 23.11 -21.90
N VAL A 131 -7.25 22.59 -20.79
CA VAL A 131 -6.48 21.89 -19.75
C VAL A 131 -6.95 20.45 -19.71
N VAL A 132 -5.99 19.53 -19.71
CA VAL A 132 -6.21 18.10 -19.52
C VAL A 132 -5.75 17.73 -18.13
N THR A 133 -6.60 17.05 -17.38
CA THR A 133 -6.31 16.50 -16.05
C THR A 133 -6.48 14.99 -16.08
N ILE A 134 -5.48 14.27 -15.58
CA ILE A 134 -5.44 12.81 -15.52
C ILE A 134 -5.31 12.42 -14.06
N ALA A 135 -6.23 11.60 -13.58
CA ALA A 135 -6.25 11.10 -12.21
C ALA A 135 -6.61 9.60 -12.21
N PRO A 136 -6.14 8.82 -11.21
CA PRO A 136 -6.73 7.52 -10.98
C PRO A 136 -8.16 7.71 -10.49
N HIS A 137 -9.11 7.04 -11.14
CA HIS A 137 -10.48 6.87 -10.67
C HIS A 137 -10.56 5.72 -9.65
N ASN A 138 -9.82 4.65 -9.92
CA ASN A 138 -9.69 3.48 -9.06
C ASN A 138 -8.27 2.94 -9.19
N TYR A 139 -7.73 2.40 -8.11
CA TYR A 139 -6.42 1.76 -8.07
C TYR A 139 -6.51 0.47 -7.25
N GLU A 140 -6.12 -0.65 -7.86
CA GLU A 140 -6.27 -1.96 -7.23
C GLU A 140 -5.10 -2.89 -7.55
N ILE A 141 -4.85 -3.82 -6.64
CA ILE A 141 -3.98 -4.98 -6.87
C ILE A 141 -4.86 -6.20 -7.08
N ARG A 142 -4.54 -6.99 -8.10
CA ARG A 142 -5.12 -8.32 -8.32
C ARG A 142 -4.04 -9.37 -8.18
N THR A 143 -4.33 -10.42 -7.42
CA THR A 143 -3.39 -11.53 -7.16
C THR A 143 -4.08 -12.87 -7.33
N SER A 144 -3.29 -13.89 -7.66
CA SER A 144 -3.71 -15.28 -7.70
C SER A 144 -2.88 -16.09 -6.71
N TYR A 145 -3.53 -16.85 -5.85
CA TYR A 145 -2.89 -17.76 -4.90
C TYR A 145 -3.16 -19.20 -5.31
N ALA A 146 -2.10 -19.97 -5.50
CA ALA A 146 -2.20 -21.42 -5.65
C ALA A 146 -2.17 -22.07 -4.27
N TYR A 147 -3.10 -22.99 -3.98
CA TYR A 147 -3.15 -23.74 -2.73
C TYR A 147 -3.54 -25.20 -2.97
N GLY A 148 -2.99 -26.10 -2.16
CA GLY A 148 -3.32 -27.52 -2.19
C GLY A 148 -4.47 -27.84 -1.24
N LEU A 149 -5.49 -28.55 -1.71
CA LEU A 149 -6.57 -29.07 -0.85
C LEU A 149 -6.81 -30.54 -1.21
N GLY A 150 -6.46 -31.46 -0.30
CA GLY A 150 -6.68 -32.89 -0.52
C GLY A 150 -5.89 -33.51 -1.69
N GLY A 151 -4.73 -32.94 -2.05
CA GLY A 151 -3.92 -33.41 -3.18
C GLY A 151 -4.23 -32.74 -4.52
N GLU A 152 -5.26 -31.90 -4.60
CA GLU A 152 -5.57 -31.07 -5.79
C GLU A 152 -4.97 -29.67 -5.67
N LEU A 153 -4.45 -29.14 -6.78
CA LEU A 153 -4.03 -27.74 -6.89
C LEU A 153 -5.24 -26.87 -7.25
N ARG A 154 -5.53 -25.86 -6.42
CA ARG A 154 -6.59 -24.88 -6.65
C ARG A 154 -6.01 -23.46 -6.71
N THR A 155 -6.75 -22.57 -7.36
CA THR A 155 -6.39 -21.15 -7.49
C THR A 155 -7.48 -20.26 -6.91
N MET A 156 -7.09 -19.35 -6.02
CA MET A 156 -7.96 -18.30 -5.50
C MET A 156 -7.52 -16.95 -6.05
N TYR A 157 -8.47 -16.20 -6.61
CA TYR A 157 -8.25 -14.83 -7.07
C TYR A 157 -8.71 -13.84 -6.00
N LYS A 158 -7.88 -12.82 -5.72
CA LYS A 158 -8.22 -11.75 -4.78
C LYS A 158 -7.95 -10.38 -5.37
N HIS A 159 -8.86 -9.47 -5.06
CA HIS A 159 -8.84 -8.07 -5.44
C HIS A 159 -8.65 -7.24 -4.17
N TYR A 160 -7.74 -6.28 -4.23
CA TYR A 160 -7.41 -5.40 -3.13
C TYR A 160 -7.52 -3.96 -3.64
N PRO A 161 -8.60 -3.21 -3.32
CA PRO A 161 -8.70 -1.79 -3.60
C PRO A 161 -7.74 -0.98 -2.72
N TYR A 162 -7.17 0.09 -3.27
CA TYR A 162 -6.23 0.95 -2.55
C TYR A 162 -6.88 1.65 -1.35
N GLU A 163 -8.13 2.05 -1.48
CA GLU A 163 -8.90 2.74 -0.44
C GLU A 163 -9.12 1.85 0.80
N GLU A 164 -9.17 0.53 0.60
CA GLU A 164 -9.39 -0.44 1.68
C GLU A 164 -8.08 -0.97 2.27
N TYR A 165 -7.03 -1.09 1.45
CA TYR A 165 -5.76 -1.74 1.81
C TYR A 165 -4.53 -0.89 1.45
N PRO A 166 -4.45 0.39 1.82
CA PRO A 166 -3.41 1.30 1.30
C PRO A 166 -1.98 0.85 1.65
N GLY A 167 -1.79 0.24 2.83
CA GLY A 167 -0.49 -0.29 3.25
C GLY A 167 0.03 -1.48 2.41
N MET A 168 -0.75 -2.03 1.49
CA MET A 168 -0.31 -3.09 0.57
C MET A 168 0.32 -2.55 -0.72
N PHE A 169 0.22 -1.24 -0.96
CA PHE A 169 0.57 -0.63 -2.24
C PHE A 169 1.88 0.13 -2.17
N ASP A 170 2.63 0.05 -3.27
CA ASP A 170 3.69 0.99 -3.61
C ASP A 170 3.09 1.98 -4.62
N LEU A 171 3.15 3.29 -4.33
CA LEU A 171 2.63 4.34 -5.20
C LEU A 171 3.60 4.73 -6.32
N ALA A 172 4.86 4.30 -6.27
CA ALA A 172 5.85 4.63 -7.29
C ALA A 172 5.47 4.08 -8.68
N PRO A 173 5.02 2.81 -8.83
CA PRO A 173 4.51 2.30 -10.11
C PRO A 173 3.37 3.14 -10.68
N LEU A 174 2.39 3.52 -9.85
CA LEU A 174 1.26 4.32 -10.30
C LEU A 174 1.70 5.73 -10.70
N THR A 175 2.60 6.33 -9.94
CA THR A 175 3.19 7.64 -10.26
C THR A 175 3.86 7.63 -11.64
N LEU A 176 4.70 6.63 -11.91
CA LEU A 176 5.35 6.46 -13.21
C LEU A 176 4.34 6.26 -14.34
N GLU A 177 3.26 5.53 -14.09
CA GLU A 177 2.22 5.31 -15.08
C GLU A 177 1.45 6.61 -15.41
N LEU A 178 1.10 7.42 -14.40
CA LEU A 178 0.47 8.73 -14.61
C LEU A 178 1.40 9.69 -15.37
N ASP A 179 2.71 9.65 -15.10
CA ASP A 179 3.70 10.45 -15.81
C ASP A 179 3.86 10.00 -17.27
N ARG A 180 3.87 8.69 -17.52
CA ARG A 180 3.89 8.10 -18.87
C ARG A 180 2.65 8.51 -19.66
N VAL A 181 1.46 8.32 -19.09
CA VAL A 181 0.18 8.63 -19.74
C VAL A 181 0.06 10.13 -20.03
N SER A 182 0.41 10.98 -19.06
CA SER A 182 0.39 12.44 -19.26
C SER A 182 1.37 12.88 -20.36
N THR A 183 2.56 12.27 -20.42
CA THR A 183 3.54 12.55 -21.48
C THR A 183 3.00 12.17 -22.87
N VAL A 184 2.40 10.99 -23.00
CA VAL A 184 1.82 10.53 -24.28
C VAL A 184 0.68 11.45 -24.73
N ILE A 185 -0.27 11.76 -23.83
CA ILE A 185 -1.40 12.64 -24.16
C ILE A 185 -0.92 14.06 -24.49
N LYS A 186 0.07 14.57 -23.75
CA LYS A 186 0.68 15.86 -24.05
C LYS A 186 1.29 15.86 -25.45
N GLY A 187 2.09 14.86 -25.80
CA GLY A 187 2.68 14.73 -27.14
C GLY A 187 1.66 14.64 -28.28
N LEU A 188 0.46 14.08 -28.02
CA LEU A 188 -0.63 13.98 -29.00
C LEU A 188 -1.36 15.32 -29.27
N LEU A 189 -1.32 16.23 -28.30
CA LEU A 189 -2.14 17.46 -28.27
C LEU A 189 -1.35 18.77 -28.44
N HIS A 190 -0.02 18.66 -28.45
CA HIS A 190 0.90 19.71 -28.90
C HIS A 190 0.88 19.81 -30.43
#